data_AF-A0A7S0DHE3-F1
#
_entry.id   AF-A0A7S0DHE3-F1
#
_cell.length_a   1.000
_cell.length_b   1.000
_cell.length_c   1.000
_cell.angle_alpha   90.00
_cell.angle_beta   90.00
_cell.angle_gamma   90.00
#
_symmetry.space_group_name_H-M   'P 1'
#
loop_
_entity.id
_entity.type
_entity.pdbx_description
1 polymer ?
#
loop_
_entity_poly.entity_id
_entity_poly.type
_entity_poly.pdbx_seq_one_letter_code
_entity_poly.pdbx_strand_id
1 'polypeptide(L)'
;ELHLQICLKDLAEQYMKGAPIVEGKPVVSFCETITKETPKDIIGKSANKHNRLYLQARPMSDKLVNLIDDGLIDENMDFKKRARVIVDETKGELDLQSA
;
A
#
# COMPACT_ATOMS: atom_id res chain seq x y z
N GLU A 1 -13.78 9.49 15.86
CA GLU A 1 -15.25 9.36 15.88
C GLU A 1 -16.01 10.64 15.55
N LEU A 2 -15.70 11.79 16.18
CA LEU A 2 -16.42 13.05 15.94
C LEU A 2 -16.47 13.48 14.45
N HIS A 3 -15.40 13.25 13.70
CA HIS A 3 -15.33 13.62 12.28
C HIS A 3 -16.43 12.97 11.44
N LEU A 4 -16.62 11.64 11.59
CA LEU A 4 -17.67 10.90 10.88
C LEU A 4 -19.07 11.38 11.27
N GLN A 5 -19.30 11.67 12.55
CA GLN A 5 -20.59 12.16 13.03
C GLN A 5 -20.95 13.53 12.45
N ILE A 6 -19.97 14.46 12.36
CA ILE A 6 -20.18 15.76 11.73
C ILE A 6 -20.46 15.59 10.24
N CYS A 7 -19.67 14.77 9.53
CA CYS A 7 -19.88 14.53 8.11
C CYS A 7 -21.25 13.90 7.79
N LEU A 8 -21.72 12.96 8.61
CA LEU A 8 -23.04 12.33 8.43
C LEU A 8 -24.17 13.32 8.70
N LYS A 9 -24.03 14.18 9.72
CA LYS A 9 -24.99 15.26 10.00
C LYS A 9 -25.06 16.25 8.83
N ASP A 10 -23.91 16.71 8.34
CA ASP A 10 -23.86 17.64 7.21
C ASP A 10 -24.45 17.01 5.95
N LEU A 11 -24.15 15.73 5.68
CA LEU A 11 -24.73 14.97 4.57
C LEU A 11 -26.26 14.94 4.65
N ALA A 12 -26.84 14.61 5.80
CA ALA A 12 -28.28 14.54 6.00
C ALA A 12 -28.96 15.91 5.89
N GLU A 13 -28.44 16.92 6.60
CA GLU A 13 -29.10 18.22 6.77
C GLU A 13 -28.83 19.19 5.60
N GLN A 14 -27.60 19.26 5.11
CA GLN A 14 -27.19 20.28 4.13
C GLN A 14 -27.28 19.80 2.68
N TYR A 15 -27.05 18.52 2.42
CA TYR A 15 -26.96 17.99 1.05
C TYR A 15 -28.17 17.13 0.65
N MET A 16 -28.74 16.36 1.58
CA MET A 16 -29.83 15.40 1.30
C MET A 16 -31.22 15.92 1.67
N LYS A 17 -31.35 17.19 2.12
CA LYS A 17 -32.61 17.84 2.53
C LYS A 17 -33.41 17.02 3.55
N GLY A 18 -32.72 16.33 4.46
CA GLY A 18 -33.33 15.51 5.50
C GLY A 18 -33.78 14.11 5.07
N ALA A 19 -33.31 13.60 3.93
CA ALA A 19 -33.57 12.21 3.55
C ALA A 19 -33.01 11.22 4.60
N PRO A 20 -33.74 10.16 4.96
CA PRO A 20 -33.29 9.20 5.96
C PRO A 20 -32.08 8.40 5.45
N ILE A 21 -30.98 8.44 6.20
CA ILE A 21 -29.75 7.69 5.93
C ILE A 21 -29.73 6.44 6.82
N VAL A 22 -29.45 5.28 6.23
CA VAL A 22 -29.24 4.04 6.98
C VAL A 22 -27.75 3.91 7.28
N GLU A 23 -27.38 4.14 8.53
CA GLU A 23 -26.00 4.09 8.99
C GLU A 23 -25.61 2.66 9.44
N GLY A 24 -24.47 2.18 8.96
CA GLY A 24 -23.82 0.99 9.48
C GLY A 24 -22.98 1.31 10.72
N LYS A 25 -22.55 0.28 11.45
CA LYS A 25 -21.55 0.47 12.52
C LYS A 25 -20.23 0.95 11.90
N PRO A 26 -19.49 1.86 12.57
CA PRO A 26 -18.19 2.28 12.07
C PRO A 26 -17.25 1.07 11.97
N VAL A 27 -16.56 0.98 10.84
CA VAL A 27 -15.61 -0.09 10.54
C VAL A 27 -14.24 0.54 10.31
N VAL A 28 -13.19 -0.14 10.78
CA VAL A 28 -11.80 0.21 10.49
C VAL A 28 -11.32 -0.70 9.36
N SER A 29 -10.71 -0.11 8.34
CA SER A 29 -10.05 -0.88 7.29
C SER A 29 -8.75 -1.47 7.83
N PHE A 30 -8.59 -2.78 7.70
CA PHE A 30 -7.34 -3.46 7.99
C PHE A 30 -6.54 -3.62 6.71
N CYS A 31 -5.22 -3.52 6.84
CA CYS A 31 -4.28 -3.85 5.76
C CYS A 31 -3.65 -5.21 6.05
N GLU A 32 -3.33 -5.95 4.98
CA GLU A 32 -2.62 -7.22 5.07
C GLU A 32 -1.12 -7.00 4.91
N THR A 33 -0.31 -7.75 5.67
CA THR A 33 1.16 -7.71 5.55
C THR A 33 1.76 -9.08 5.82
N ILE A 34 2.98 -9.29 5.34
CA ILE A 34 3.77 -10.49 5.59
C ILE A 34 4.84 -10.21 6.63
N THR A 35 5.11 -11.19 7.49
CA THR A 35 6.12 -11.06 8.56
C THR A 35 7.41 -11.83 8.27
N LYS A 36 7.38 -12.70 7.26
CA LYS A 36 8.50 -13.56 6.87
C LYS A 36 8.55 -13.69 5.36
N GLU A 37 9.75 -13.96 4.86
CA GLU A 37 9.96 -14.26 3.46
C GLU A 37 9.29 -15.58 3.05
N THR A 38 8.82 -15.65 1.81
CA THR A 38 8.27 -16.88 1.23
C THR A 38 9.34 -17.97 1.21
N PRO A 39 9.04 -19.20 1.70
CA PRO A 39 10.06 -20.24 1.84
C PRO A 39 10.56 -20.81 0.51
N LYS A 40 9.80 -20.62 -0.57
CA LYS A 40 10.08 -21.09 -1.94
C LYS A 40 9.41 -20.16 -2.94
N ASP A 41 9.89 -20.19 -4.18
CA ASP A 41 9.31 -19.47 -5.30
C ASP A 41 7.87 -19.89 -5.55
N ILE A 42 6.99 -18.90 -5.67
CA ILE A 42 5.58 -19.07 -6.03
C ILE A 42 5.44 -18.87 -7.54
N ILE A 43 4.67 -19.74 -8.21
CA ILE A 43 4.52 -19.73 -9.68
C ILE A 43 3.08 -19.37 -10.06
N GLY A 44 2.91 -18.25 -10.73
CA GLY A 44 1.68 -17.88 -11.45
C GLY A 44 1.76 -18.28 -12.92
N LYS A 45 0.71 -18.88 -13.47
CA LYS A 45 0.62 -19.21 -14.91
C LYS A 45 -0.57 -18.48 -15.53
N SER A 46 -0.38 -17.89 -16.71
CA SER A 46 -1.50 -17.31 -17.46
C SER A 46 -2.48 -18.40 -17.91
N ALA A 47 -3.76 -18.06 -18.05
CA ALA A 47 -4.81 -19.01 -18.45
C ALA A 47 -4.50 -19.71 -19.79
N ASN A 48 -3.86 -18.99 -20.72
CA ASN A 48 -3.41 -19.52 -22.02
C ASN A 48 -2.10 -20.34 -21.94
N LYS A 49 -1.51 -20.51 -20.76
CA LYS A 49 -0.30 -21.31 -20.47
C LYS A 49 1.00 -20.85 -21.14
N HIS A 50 1.02 -19.70 -21.81
CA HIS A 50 2.23 -19.18 -22.45
C HIS A 50 3.15 -18.45 -21.47
N ASN A 51 2.58 -17.81 -20.44
CA ASN A 51 3.35 -17.00 -19.50
C ASN A 51 3.42 -17.66 -18.12
N ARG A 52 4.60 -17.58 -17.51
CA ARG A 52 4.86 -18.00 -16.13
C ARG A 52 5.56 -16.87 -15.39
N LEU A 53 5.05 -16.51 -14.22
CA LEU A 53 5.65 -15.54 -13.31
C LEU A 53 6.13 -16.28 -12.07
N TYR A 54 7.39 -16.07 -11.71
CA TYR A 54 8.00 -16.57 -10.49
C TYR A 54 8.13 -15.40 -9.53
N LEU A 55 7.60 -15.55 -8.31
CA LEU A 55 7.50 -14.48 -7.32
C LEU A 55 7.97 -15.00 -5.97
N GLN A 56 8.73 -14.16 -5.27
CA GLN A 56 9.02 -14.26 -3.85
C GLN A 56 8.54 -12.98 -3.17
N ALA A 57 8.07 -13.10 -1.94
CA ALA A 57 7.66 -11.94 -1.15
C ALA A 57 8.45 -11.92 0.16
N ARG A 58 8.90 -10.73 0.55
CA ARG A 58 9.63 -10.48 1.80
C ARG A 58 9.04 -9.27 2.52
N PRO A 59 9.08 -9.24 3.88
CA PRO A 59 8.66 -8.06 4.62
C PRO A 59 9.50 -6.85 4.22
N MET A 60 8.84 -5.70 4.10
CA MET A 60 9.47 -4.41 3.86
C MET A 60 9.81 -3.74 5.19
N SER A 61 10.94 -3.05 5.32
CA SER A 61 11.25 -2.30 6.54
C SER A 61 10.33 -1.09 6.70
N ASP A 62 10.06 -0.76 7.96
CA ASP A 62 9.28 0.43 8.33
C ASP A 62 9.87 1.72 7.76
N LYS A 63 11.20 1.78 7.60
CA LYS A 63 11.85 2.95 7.01
C LYS A 63 11.45 3.17 5.57
N LEU A 64 11.48 2.10 4.76
CA LEU A 64 11.11 2.20 3.35
C LEU A 64 9.62 2.52 3.20
N VAL A 65 8.77 1.93 4.04
CA VAL A 65 7.32 2.22 4.05
C VAL A 65 7.09 3.71 4.35
N ASN A 66 7.72 4.24 5.40
CA ASN A 66 7.56 5.65 5.75
C ASN A 66 8.04 6.60 4.64
N LEU A 67 9.14 6.29 3.95
CA LEU A 67 9.62 7.11 2.82
C LEU A 67 8.62 7.15 1.66
N ILE A 68 7.87 6.07 1.44
CA ILE A 68 6.81 6.00 0.42
C ILE A 68 5.58 6.78 0.90
N ASP A 69 5.14 6.57 2.14
CA ASP A 69 3.97 7.23 2.72
C ASP A 69 4.16 8.76 2.83
N ASP A 70 5.39 9.21 3.12
CA ASP A 70 5.77 10.64 3.15
C ASP A 70 5.94 11.26 1.75
N GLY A 71 5.88 10.44 0.69
CA GLY A 71 6.06 10.89 -0.70
C GLY A 71 7.50 11.29 -1.07
N LEU A 72 8.48 10.92 -0.24
CA LEU A 72 9.91 11.14 -0.54
C LEU A 72 10.40 10.19 -1.64
N ILE A 73 9.73 9.04 -1.78
CA ILE A 73 9.91 8.08 -2.87
C ILE A 73 8.59 7.98 -3.62
N ASP A 74 8.64 8.26 -4.93
CA ASP A 74 7.48 8.15 -5.82
C ASP A 74 7.84 7.45 -7.15
N GLU A 75 6.82 6.95 -7.84
CA GLU A 75 6.95 6.30 -9.14
C GLU A 75 7.46 7.26 -10.23
N ASN A 76 7.15 8.56 -10.09
CA ASN A 76 7.51 9.61 -11.05
C ASN A 76 8.97 10.09 -10.93
N MET A 77 9.69 9.69 -9.87
CA MET A 77 11.09 10.07 -9.68
C MET A 77 12.02 9.40 -10.70
N ASP A 78 13.09 10.10 -11.08
CA ASP A 78 14.18 9.49 -11.86
C ASP A 78 14.73 8.25 -11.13
N PHE A 79 14.88 7.16 -11.88
CA PHE A 79 15.26 5.86 -11.34
C PHE A 79 16.56 5.91 -10.52
N LYS A 80 17.59 6.64 -10.99
CA LYS A 80 18.88 6.70 -10.30
C LYS A 80 18.77 7.46 -8.98
N LYS A 81 18.00 8.56 -8.98
CA LYS A 81 17.74 9.34 -7.76
C LYS A 81 16.96 8.52 -6.75
N ARG A 82 15.90 7.83 -7.20
CA ARG A 82 15.07 6.96 -6.35
C ARG A 82 15.90 5.83 -5.73
N ALA A 83 16.68 5.12 -6.55
CA ALA A 83 17.53 4.03 -6.08
C ALA A 83 18.55 4.52 -5.04
N ARG A 84 19.14 5.71 -5.24
CA ARG A 84 20.09 6.29 -4.29
C ARG A 84 19.45 6.60 -2.94
N VAL A 85 18.29 7.28 -2.92
CA VAL A 85 17.57 7.58 -1.68
C VAL A 85 17.23 6.28 -0.94
N ILE A 86 16.74 5.27 -1.65
CA ILE A 86 16.45 3.97 -1.07
C ILE A 86 17.70 3.37 -0.43
N VAL A 87 18.81 3.28 -1.16
CA VAL A 87 20.04 2.64 -0.66
C VAL A 87 20.60 3.40 0.56
N ASP A 88 20.68 4.73 0.47
CA ASP A 88 21.26 5.58 1.51
C ASP A 88 20.42 5.53 2.81
N GLU A 89 19.08 5.57 2.71
CA GLU A 89 18.18 5.61 3.87
C GLU A 89 17.87 4.23 4.47
N THR A 90 17.81 3.18 3.63
CA THR A 90 17.46 1.81 4.04
C THR A 90 18.67 0.91 4.28
N LYS A 91 19.90 1.42 4.10
CA LYS A 91 21.15 0.65 4.16
C LYS A 91 21.21 -0.51 3.15
N GLY A 92 20.72 -0.29 1.93
CA GLY A 92 20.79 -1.26 0.85
C GLY A 92 19.75 -2.39 0.93
N GLU A 93 18.61 -2.18 1.60
CA GLU A 93 17.56 -3.19 1.71
C GLU A 93 17.03 -3.64 0.34
N LEU A 94 17.08 -2.74 -0.65
CA LEU A 94 16.80 -3.01 -2.06
C LEU A 94 18.10 -2.95 -2.87
N ASP A 95 19.06 -3.82 -2.56
CA ASP A 95 20.23 -4.00 -3.40
C ASP A 95 19.79 -4.63 -4.74
N LEU A 96 19.38 -3.77 -5.67
CA LEU A 96 18.88 -4.10 -7.01
C LEU A 96 19.96 -4.72 -7.91
N GLN A 97 21.16 -4.99 -7.38
CA GLN A 97 22.27 -5.63 -8.11
C GLN A 97 22.20 -7.16 -8.15
N SER A 98 21.21 -7.77 -7.49
CA SER A 98 21.04 -9.23 -7.43
C SER A 98 19.86 -9.71 -8.29
N ALA A 99 19.75 -9.21 -9.52
CA ALA A 99 18.85 -9.73 -10.55
C ALA A 99 19.63 -9.97 -11.85
#